data_AF-A0A1H7P4C4-F1
#
_entry.id   AF-A0A1H7P4C4-F1
#
_cell.length_a   1.000
_cell.length_b   1.000
_cell.length_c   1.000
_cell.angle_alpha   90.00
_cell.angle_beta   90.00
_cell.angle_gamma   90.00
#
_symmetry.space_group_name_H-M   'P 1'
#
loop_
_entity.id
_entity.type
_entity.pdbx_description
1 polymer ?
#
loop_
_entity_poly.entity_id
_entity_poly.type
_entity_poly.pdbx_seq_one_letter_code
_entity_poly.pdbx_strand_id
1 'polypeptide(L)'
;MPSVHQLRPFAEAPLEAFRAASGPVALIQQPPDPVFQRVARQLGEGRTVVMAHRTRLVERLLAMLQGFHHLEVHLLQPRRDGEVFTVGRLDTCVLVVPDPSVSKLHAMLRWNAKENRCTVVDAGSMNGTFVNAVPLGAQQELTLNDGDALAFGDSQFLYVHIETLHAHLRLLQDPS
;
A
#
# COMPACT_ATOMS: atom_id res chain seq x y z
N MET A 1 -1.86 1.98 12.78
CA MET A 1 -2.54 1.60 11.52
C MET A 1 -3.31 0.34 11.83
N PRO A 2 -4.63 0.24 11.52
CA PRO A 2 -5.39 -0.95 11.86
C PRO A 2 -4.90 -2.15 11.04
N SER A 3 -4.88 -3.34 11.64
CA SER A 3 -4.71 -4.56 10.87
C SER A 3 -6.01 -4.96 10.17
N VAL A 4 -5.91 -5.79 9.13
CA VAL A 4 -7.08 -6.40 8.47
C VAL A 4 -8.00 -7.08 9.49
N HIS A 5 -7.45 -7.80 10.47
CA HIS A 5 -8.23 -8.42 11.54
C HIS A 5 -9.00 -7.39 12.38
N GLN A 6 -8.37 -6.26 12.72
CA GLN A 6 -9.02 -5.18 13.46
C GLN A 6 -10.12 -4.48 12.65
N LEU A 7 -10.03 -4.49 11.31
CA LEU A 7 -11.07 -3.93 10.44
C LEU A 7 -12.29 -4.84 10.25
N ARG A 8 -12.16 -6.16 10.47
CA ARG A 8 -13.26 -7.12 10.23
C ARG A 8 -14.57 -6.75 10.94
N PRO A 9 -14.61 -6.44 12.25
CA PRO A 9 -15.87 -6.10 12.92
C PRO A 9 -16.59 -4.89 12.29
N PHE A 10 -15.84 -3.96 11.69
CA PHE A 10 -16.41 -2.79 11.04
C PHE A 10 -16.99 -3.09 9.66
N ALA A 11 -16.63 -4.21 9.04
CA ALA A 11 -17.14 -4.61 7.73
C ALA A 11 -18.60 -5.14 7.75
N GLU A 12 -19.13 -5.41 8.95
CA GLU A 12 -20.56 -5.73 9.11
C GLU A 12 -21.47 -4.57 8.69
N ALA A 13 -20.98 -3.33 8.87
CA ALA A 13 -21.69 -2.13 8.47
C ALA A 13 -21.97 -2.09 6.95
N PRO A 14 -23.04 -1.41 6.51
CA PRO A 14 -23.28 -1.16 5.09
C PRO A 14 -22.09 -0.46 4.43
N LEU A 15 -21.87 -0.74 3.14
CA LEU A 15 -20.74 -0.21 2.38
C LEU A 15 -20.62 1.32 2.47
N GLU A 16 -21.74 2.05 2.41
CA GLU A 16 -21.73 3.51 2.52
C GLU A 16 -21.15 4.01 3.85
N ALA A 17 -21.54 3.39 4.96
CA ALA A 17 -21.02 3.74 6.29
C ALA A 17 -19.53 3.37 6.42
N PHE A 18 -19.14 2.20 5.89
CA PHE A 18 -17.75 1.77 5.89
C PHE A 18 -16.86 2.71 5.06
N ARG A 19 -17.32 3.11 3.86
CA ARG A 19 -16.65 4.08 2.98
C ARG A 19 -16.55 5.46 3.64
N ALA A 20 -17.61 5.94 4.28
CA ALA A 20 -17.59 7.21 4.99
C ALA A 20 -16.55 7.23 6.13
N ALA A 21 -16.40 6.11 6.84
CA ALA A 21 -15.41 5.98 7.92
C ALA A 21 -13.97 5.74 7.42
N SER A 22 -13.81 5.16 6.22
CA SER A 22 -12.53 4.63 5.75
C SER A 22 -11.91 5.42 4.60
N GLY A 23 -12.67 6.28 3.93
CA GLY A 23 -12.24 6.91 2.68
C GLY A 23 -12.44 5.98 1.47
N PRO A 24 -12.10 6.47 0.25
CA PRO A 24 -12.39 5.76 -0.99
C PRO A 24 -11.38 4.65 -1.31
N VAL A 25 -10.17 4.68 -0.75
CA VAL A 25 -9.07 3.78 -1.11
C VAL A 25 -8.19 3.43 0.08
N ALA A 26 -7.53 2.29 -0.01
CA ALA A 26 -6.60 1.81 1.00
C ALA A 26 -5.31 1.28 0.37
N LEU A 27 -4.21 1.37 1.10
CA LEU A 27 -2.99 0.61 0.84
C LEU A 27 -2.85 -0.48 1.88
N ILE A 28 -2.62 -1.70 1.44
CA ILE A 28 -2.44 -2.86 2.32
C ILE A 28 -0.99 -3.30 2.24
N GLN A 29 -0.31 -3.37 3.38
CA GLN A 29 1.08 -3.79 3.46
C GLN A 29 1.20 -5.03 4.34
N GLN A 30 2.06 -5.97 3.94
CA GLN A 30 2.55 -6.95 4.89
C GLN A 30 3.61 -6.26 5.78
N PRO A 31 3.47 -6.29 7.12
CA PRO A 31 4.50 -5.75 8.00
C PRO A 31 5.85 -6.34 7.61
N PRO A 32 6.92 -5.53 7.52
CA PRO A 32 8.22 -6.05 7.18
C PRO A 32 8.62 -7.08 8.26
N ASP A 33 9.05 -8.27 7.83
CA ASP A 33 9.46 -9.32 8.77
C ASP A 33 10.58 -8.79 9.68
N PRO A 34 10.49 -8.92 11.02
CA PRO A 34 11.53 -8.47 11.93
C PRO A 34 12.91 -9.10 11.67
N VAL A 35 12.95 -10.28 11.06
CA VAL A 35 14.20 -10.93 10.61
C VAL A 35 14.77 -10.20 9.40
N PHE A 36 13.95 -9.94 8.38
CA PHE A 36 14.38 -9.20 7.19
C PHE A 36 14.78 -7.75 7.51
N GLN A 37 14.08 -7.08 8.43
CA GLN A 37 14.48 -5.75 8.92
C GLN A 37 15.87 -5.76 9.57
N ARG A 38 16.19 -6.80 10.35
CA ARG A 38 17.50 -6.95 10.98
C ARG A 38 18.59 -7.21 9.96
N VAL A 39 18.33 -8.07 8.98
CA VAL A 39 19.26 -8.38 7.89
C VAL A 39 19.52 -7.16 7.01
N ALA A 40 18.47 -6.42 6.62
CA ALA A 40 18.60 -5.18 5.84
C ALA A 40 19.41 -4.10 6.58
N ARG A 41 19.22 -3.96 7.90
CA ARG A 41 20.03 -3.06 8.74
C ARG A 41 21.50 -3.46 8.82
N GLN A 42 21.81 -4.76 8.72
CA GLN A 42 23.18 -5.27 8.80
C GLN A 42 23.92 -5.23 7.46
N LEU A 43 23.22 -5.40 6.35
CA LEU A 43 23.85 -5.55 5.02
C LEU A 43 24.18 -4.22 4.32
N GLY A 44 23.64 -3.08 4.78
CA GLY A 44 23.83 -1.80 4.08
C GLY A 44 23.31 -1.85 2.63
N GLU A 45 23.56 -0.80 1.84
CA GLU A 45 22.97 -0.48 0.52
C GLU A 45 23.29 -1.46 -0.65
N GLY A 46 23.39 -2.77 -0.39
CA GLY A 46 23.70 -3.82 -1.35
C GLY A 46 22.48 -4.29 -2.17
N ARG A 47 22.44 -3.89 -3.44
CA ARG A 47 21.39 -4.06 -4.48
C ARG A 47 20.93 -5.50 -4.84
N THR A 48 21.32 -6.55 -4.13
CA THR A 48 21.28 -7.94 -4.67
C THR A 48 20.18 -8.88 -4.16
N VAL A 49 19.31 -8.50 -3.21
CA VAL A 49 18.18 -9.36 -2.75
C VAL A 49 16.85 -9.06 -3.50
N VAL A 50 16.87 -8.06 -4.40
CA VAL A 50 15.73 -7.20 -4.76
C VAL A 50 14.74 -7.80 -5.79
N MET A 51 15.15 -8.74 -6.66
CA MET A 51 14.26 -9.25 -7.73
C MET A 51 13.32 -10.39 -7.30
N ALA A 52 13.74 -11.27 -6.40
CA ALA A 52 13.00 -12.50 -6.07
C ALA A 52 11.69 -12.24 -5.29
N HIS A 53 11.56 -11.07 -4.65
CA HIS A 53 10.41 -10.72 -3.82
C HIS A 53 9.27 -10.01 -4.57
N ARG A 54 9.50 -9.54 -5.81
CA ARG A 54 8.53 -8.70 -6.54
C ARG A 54 7.46 -9.50 -7.29
N THR A 55 7.82 -10.65 -7.83
CA THR A 55 6.91 -11.50 -8.63
C THR A 55 5.86 -12.23 -7.78
N ARG A 56 6.16 -12.49 -6.50
CA ARG A 56 5.31 -13.32 -5.63
C ARG A 56 4.14 -12.59 -4.99
N LEU A 57 3.97 -11.28 -5.18
CA LEU A 57 2.94 -10.53 -4.46
C LEU A 57 1.55 -10.80 -5.01
N VAL A 58 1.37 -10.73 -6.33
CA VAL A 58 0.08 -11.00 -6.97
C VAL A 58 -0.41 -12.41 -6.66
N GLU A 59 0.48 -13.40 -6.69
CA GLU A 59 0.18 -14.79 -6.31
C GLU A 59 -0.05 -14.97 -4.80
N ARG A 60 0.57 -14.13 -3.96
CA ARG A 60 0.36 -14.15 -2.50
C ARG A 60 -0.92 -13.46 -2.05
N LEU A 61 -1.50 -12.54 -2.82
CA LEU A 61 -2.64 -11.73 -2.38
C LEU A 61 -3.93 -12.51 -2.12
N LEU A 62 -4.19 -13.58 -2.88
CA LEU A 62 -5.30 -14.51 -2.61
C LEU A 62 -5.03 -15.37 -1.35
N ALA A 63 -3.79 -15.77 -1.09
CA ALA A 63 -3.39 -16.50 0.12
C ALA A 63 -3.30 -15.59 1.36
N MET A 64 -3.08 -14.29 1.18
CA MET A 64 -2.85 -13.29 2.22
C MET A 64 -4.11 -12.96 3.02
N LEU A 65 -5.27 -12.93 2.35
CA LEU A 65 -6.56 -12.66 3.00
C LEU A 65 -7.03 -13.82 3.89
N GLN A 66 -6.63 -15.06 3.58
CA GLN A 66 -7.04 -16.26 4.32
C GLN A 66 -6.06 -16.66 5.44
N GLY A 67 -4.78 -16.29 5.37
CA GLY A 67 -3.75 -16.79 6.29
C GLY A 67 -3.06 -15.78 7.22
N PHE A 68 -3.14 -14.45 6.97
CA PHE A 68 -2.30 -13.47 7.67
C PHE A 68 -3.11 -12.39 8.39
N HIS A 69 -3.41 -12.61 9.67
CA HIS A 69 -4.12 -11.67 10.54
C HIS A 69 -3.39 -10.31 10.81
N HIS A 70 -2.18 -10.12 10.29
CA HIS A 70 -1.30 -9.00 10.63
C HIS A 70 -1.05 -8.01 9.49
N LEU A 71 -1.73 -8.12 8.34
CA LEU A 71 -1.60 -7.12 7.28
C LEU A 71 -2.04 -5.75 7.80
N GLU A 72 -1.22 -4.73 7.59
CA GLU A 72 -1.50 -3.34 7.96
C GLU A 72 -2.28 -2.65 6.86
N VAL A 73 -3.29 -1.87 7.25
CA VAL A 73 -4.14 -1.13 6.32
C VAL A 73 -3.96 0.37 6.55
N HIS A 74 -3.59 1.06 5.48
CA HIS A 74 -3.45 2.50 5.41
C HIS A 74 -4.67 3.05 4.67
N LEU A 75 -5.64 3.55 5.43
CA LEU A 75 -6.84 4.18 4.91
C LEU A 75 -6.51 5.59 4.43
N LEU A 76 -6.62 5.85 3.13
CA LEU A 76 -6.37 7.17 2.58
C LEU A 76 -7.69 7.94 2.51
N GLN A 77 -7.79 9.02 3.29
CA GLN A 77 -9.00 9.82 3.44
C GLN A 77 -8.80 11.23 2.86
N PRO A 78 -8.88 11.39 1.53
CA PRO A 78 -8.82 12.70 0.91
C PRO A 78 -10.03 13.53 1.32
N ARG A 79 -9.77 14.74 1.79
CA ARG A 79 -10.77 15.76 2.16
C ARG A 79 -11.15 16.64 0.98
N ARG A 80 -10.33 16.69 -0.08
CA ARG A 80 -10.57 17.50 -1.27
C ARG A 80 -9.99 16.88 -2.55
N ASP A 81 -10.52 17.33 -3.69
CA ASP A 81 -9.97 17.04 -5.01
C ASP A 81 -8.53 17.57 -5.13
N GLY A 82 -7.65 16.80 -5.74
CA GLY A 82 -6.23 17.11 -5.89
C GLY A 82 -5.39 16.97 -4.61
N GLU A 83 -5.93 16.43 -3.51
CA GLU A 83 -5.14 16.20 -2.30
C GLU A 83 -3.99 15.23 -2.57
N VAL A 84 -2.82 15.57 -2.03
CA VAL A 84 -1.57 14.82 -2.21
C VAL A 84 -1.16 14.18 -0.90
N PHE A 85 -0.88 12.88 -0.97
CA PHE A 85 -0.32 12.09 0.12
C PHE A 85 1.14 11.81 -0.18
N THR A 86 2.04 12.33 0.65
CA THR A 86 3.48 12.07 0.52
C THR A 86 3.82 10.70 1.10
N VAL A 87 4.65 9.95 0.38
CA VAL A 87 5.16 8.65 0.80
C VAL A 87 6.67 8.76 1.01
N GLY A 88 7.17 8.33 2.17
CA GLY A 88 8.60 8.38 2.44
C GLY A 88 8.96 7.88 3.82
N ARG A 89 10.26 7.81 4.09
CA ARG A 89 10.79 7.30 5.37
C ARG A 89 10.74 8.32 6.50
N LEU A 90 10.64 9.62 6.20
CA LEU A 90 10.52 10.63 7.24
C LEU A 90 9.12 10.67 7.82
N ASP A 91 9.04 10.99 9.11
CA ASP A 91 7.81 11.24 9.85
C ASP A 91 7.00 12.45 9.35
N THR A 92 7.61 13.29 8.51
CA THR A 92 6.95 14.38 7.80
C THR A 92 6.10 13.92 6.62
N CYS A 93 6.22 12.65 6.19
CA CYS A 93 5.37 12.08 5.14
C CYS A 93 4.01 11.66 5.70
N VAL A 94 2.96 11.77 4.88
CA VAL A 94 1.62 11.30 5.27
C VAL A 94 1.60 9.78 5.40
N LEU A 95 2.24 9.10 4.46
CA LEU A 95 2.53 7.67 4.52
C LEU A 95 3.99 7.47 4.91
N VAL A 96 4.22 7.21 6.20
CA VAL A 96 5.55 6.94 6.73
C VAL A 96 5.89 5.46 6.51
N VAL A 97 6.96 5.19 5.77
CA VAL A 97 7.46 3.83 5.50
C VAL A 97 8.88 3.71 6.07
N PRO A 98 9.07 3.18 7.29
CA PRO A 98 10.34 3.19 8.01
C PRO A 98 11.35 2.15 7.51
N ASP A 99 11.58 2.12 6.20
CA ASP A 99 12.44 1.16 5.51
C ASP A 99 13.66 1.87 4.89
N PRO A 100 14.91 1.41 5.13
CA PRO A 100 16.11 2.03 4.57
C PRO A 100 16.12 2.18 3.05
N SER A 101 15.45 1.27 2.33
CA SER A 101 15.30 1.33 0.86
C SER A 101 14.38 2.47 0.41
N VAL A 102 13.55 3.01 1.31
CA VAL A 102 12.65 4.13 1.05
C VAL A 102 13.36 5.45 1.30
N SER A 103 13.19 6.37 0.35
CA SER A 103 13.78 7.70 0.38
C SER A 103 13.05 8.59 1.37
N LYS A 104 13.69 9.67 1.82
CA LYS A 104 13.11 10.61 2.80
C LYS A 104 11.74 11.13 2.35
N LEU A 105 11.67 11.57 1.10
CA LEU A 105 10.47 11.70 0.28
C LEU A 105 10.70 10.80 -0.93
N HIS A 106 9.81 9.85 -1.17
CA HIS A 106 10.02 8.80 -2.16
C HIS A 106 9.02 8.90 -3.32
N ALA A 107 7.74 9.07 -2.99
CA ALA A 107 6.68 9.21 -3.99
C ALA A 107 5.57 10.11 -3.48
N MET A 108 4.66 10.48 -4.37
CA MET A 108 3.43 11.19 -4.04
C MET A 108 2.25 10.50 -4.69
N LEU A 109 1.18 10.33 -3.91
CA LEU A 109 -0.11 9.86 -4.39
C LEU A 109 -1.05 11.06 -4.50
N ARG A 110 -1.71 11.24 -5.64
CA ARG A 110 -2.66 12.33 -5.84
C ARG A 110 -4.06 11.78 -6.05
N TRP A 111 -5.03 12.32 -5.32
CA TRP A 111 -6.42 11.94 -5.45
C TRP A 111 -7.17 12.85 -6.43
N ASN A 112 -7.87 12.26 -7.39
CA ASN A 112 -8.84 12.92 -8.26
C ASN A 112 -10.25 12.47 -7.84
N ALA A 113 -10.96 13.35 -7.14
CA ALA A 113 -12.29 13.05 -6.61
C ALA A 113 -13.36 13.00 -7.71
N LYS A 114 -13.17 13.75 -8.81
CA LYS A 114 -14.11 13.80 -9.94
C LYS A 114 -14.12 12.49 -10.72
N GLU A 115 -12.94 11.89 -10.88
CA GLU A 115 -12.77 10.62 -11.59
C GLU A 115 -12.75 9.41 -10.66
N ASN A 116 -12.77 9.64 -9.33
CA ASN A 116 -12.60 8.61 -8.30
C ASN A 116 -11.34 7.77 -8.55
N ARG A 117 -10.22 8.45 -8.87
CA ARG A 117 -8.94 7.83 -9.25
C ARG A 117 -7.81 8.36 -8.40
N CYS A 118 -6.82 7.49 -8.16
CA CYS A 118 -5.55 7.89 -7.59
C CYS A 118 -4.44 7.74 -8.63
N THR A 119 -3.48 8.65 -8.60
CA THR A 119 -2.26 8.55 -9.38
C THR A 119 -1.04 8.50 -8.46
N VAL A 120 0.04 7.94 -8.97
CA VAL A 120 1.34 7.89 -8.30
C VAL A 120 2.41 8.56 -9.17
N VAL A 121 3.31 9.29 -8.53
CA VAL A 121 4.50 9.85 -9.15
C VAL A 121 5.71 9.64 -8.24
N ASP A 122 6.83 9.20 -8.83
CA ASP A 122 8.10 9.08 -8.14
C ASP A 122 8.72 10.47 -7.91
N ALA A 123 9.23 10.72 -6.69
CA ALA A 123 9.77 12.02 -6.28
C ALA A 123 11.29 12.12 -6.45
N GLY A 124 11.88 11.37 -7.38
CA GLY A 124 13.34 11.28 -7.57
C GLY A 124 13.97 10.33 -6.56
N SER A 125 13.31 9.22 -6.28
CA SER A 125 13.76 8.26 -5.28
C SER A 125 15.01 7.51 -5.71
N MET A 126 15.81 7.06 -4.73
CA MET A 126 17.07 6.37 -5.00
C MET A 126 16.87 4.95 -5.55
N ASN A 127 15.83 4.26 -5.09
CA ASN A 127 15.57 2.85 -5.44
C ASN A 127 14.38 2.68 -6.40
N GLY A 128 13.69 3.76 -6.75
CA GLY A 128 12.56 3.78 -7.66
C GLY A 128 11.23 3.37 -7.04
N THR A 129 10.16 3.86 -7.65
CA THR A 129 8.78 3.41 -7.44
C THR A 129 8.37 2.46 -8.56
N PHE A 130 7.65 1.39 -8.22
CA PHE A 130 7.18 0.38 -9.18
C PHE A 130 5.69 0.16 -9.05
N VAL A 131 5.03 -0.10 -10.19
CA VAL A 131 3.64 -0.57 -10.25
C VAL A 131 3.63 -1.87 -11.03
N ASN A 132 3.08 -2.93 -10.44
CA ASN A 132 3.05 -4.28 -11.02
C ASN A 132 4.43 -4.75 -11.52
N ALA A 133 5.46 -4.53 -10.69
CA ALA A 133 6.87 -4.80 -10.97
C ALA A 133 7.50 -3.99 -12.13
N VAL A 134 6.76 -3.06 -12.73
CA VAL A 134 7.27 -2.14 -13.77
C VAL A 134 7.73 -0.83 -13.10
N PRO A 135 8.97 -0.37 -13.32
CA PRO A 135 9.44 0.91 -12.79
C PRO A 135 8.68 2.08 -13.40
N LEU A 136 8.30 3.05 -12.57
CA LEU A 136 7.88 4.37 -13.02
C LEU A 136 9.07 5.16 -13.54
N GLY A 137 8.90 5.82 -14.68
CA GLY A 137 9.86 6.84 -15.13
C GLY A 137 9.93 8.00 -14.12
N ALA A 138 11.09 8.64 -14.02
CA ALA A 138 11.24 9.84 -13.19
C ALA A 138 10.22 10.90 -13.63
N GLN A 139 9.48 11.46 -12.66
CA GLN A 139 8.39 12.43 -12.89
C GLN A 139 7.23 11.94 -13.76
N GLN A 140 7.19 10.65 -14.11
CA GLN A 140 6.03 10.08 -14.78
C GLN A 140 4.91 9.88 -13.76
N GLU A 141 3.73 10.38 -14.10
CA GLU A 141 2.52 10.13 -13.35
C GLU A 141 1.77 8.93 -13.96
N LEU A 142 1.41 7.96 -13.13
CA LEU A 142 0.64 6.78 -13.53
C LEU A 142 -0.67 6.72 -12.74
N THR A 143 -1.77 6.42 -13.43
CA THR A 143 -3.06 6.13 -12.79
C THR A 143 -3.06 4.72 -12.21
N LEU A 144 -3.45 4.60 -10.95
CA LEU A 144 -3.61 3.33 -10.26
C LEU A 144 -4.99 2.72 -10.55
N ASN A 145 -5.01 1.40 -10.65
CA ASN A 145 -6.22 0.60 -10.74
C ASN A 145 -6.36 -0.29 -9.51
N ASP A 146 -7.60 -0.63 -9.17
CA ASP A 146 -7.90 -1.55 -8.09
C ASP A 146 -7.11 -2.86 -8.21
N GLY A 147 -6.41 -3.24 -7.15
CA GLY A 147 -5.57 -4.44 -7.12
C GLY A 147 -4.14 -4.24 -7.61
N ASP A 148 -3.72 -3.03 -7.98
CA ASP A 148 -2.34 -2.76 -8.39
C ASP A 148 -1.35 -2.98 -7.23
N ALA A 149 -0.26 -3.70 -7.52
CA ALA A 149 0.85 -3.86 -6.59
C ALA A 149 1.80 -2.66 -6.72
N LEU A 150 1.95 -1.90 -5.64
CA LEU A 150 2.87 -0.79 -5.53
C LEU A 150 4.13 -1.22 -4.78
N ALA A 151 5.29 -0.72 -5.20
CA ALA A 151 6.52 -0.82 -4.42
C ALA A 151 7.24 0.52 -4.35
N PHE A 152 7.65 0.89 -3.14
CA PHE A 152 8.52 2.02 -2.85
C PHE A 152 9.83 1.44 -2.32
N GLY A 153 10.89 1.45 -3.13
CA GLY A 153 12.08 0.65 -2.83
C GLY A 153 11.73 -0.84 -2.72
N ASP A 154 11.98 -1.43 -1.55
CA ASP A 154 11.67 -2.84 -1.23
C ASP A 154 10.35 -3.01 -0.47
N SER A 155 9.72 -1.90 -0.05
CA SER A 155 8.45 -1.94 0.66
C SER A 155 7.29 -2.05 -0.32
N GLN A 156 6.45 -3.06 -0.11
CA GLN A 156 5.40 -3.42 -1.06
C GLN A 156 4.01 -3.25 -0.46
N PHE A 157 3.10 -2.77 -1.29
CA PHE A 157 1.73 -2.42 -0.95
C PHE A 157 0.78 -2.94 -2.02
N LEU A 158 -0.42 -3.31 -1.62
CA LEU A 158 -1.55 -3.47 -2.54
C LEU A 158 -2.41 -2.22 -2.47
N TYR A 159 -2.67 -1.61 -3.62
CA TYR A 159 -3.67 -0.56 -3.74
C TYR A 159 -5.04 -1.18 -3.98
N VAL A 160 -6.02 -0.82 -3.15
CA VAL A 160 -7.41 -1.25 -3.34
C VAL A 160 -8.39 -0.11 -3.13
N HIS A 161 -9.50 -0.17 -3.85
CA HIS A 161 -10.72 0.55 -3.54
C HIS A 161 -11.36 0.00 -2.26
N ILE A 162 -12.04 0.89 -1.55
CA ILE A 162 -12.66 0.51 -0.27
C ILE A 162 -13.80 -0.50 -0.45
N GLU A 163 -14.47 -0.47 -1.60
CA GLU A 163 -15.49 -1.44 -2.00
C GLU A 163 -14.92 -2.86 -2.04
N THR A 164 -13.74 -3.01 -2.64
CA THR A 164 -13.03 -4.29 -2.76
C THR A 164 -12.57 -4.78 -1.39
N LEU A 165 -11.98 -3.91 -0.57
CA LEU A 165 -11.60 -4.26 0.80
C LEU A 165 -12.82 -4.70 1.63
N HIS A 166 -13.93 -3.96 1.56
CA HIS A 166 -15.16 -4.26 2.30
C HIS A 166 -15.73 -5.62 1.90
N ALA A 167 -15.84 -5.90 0.60
CA ALA A 167 -16.32 -7.19 0.09
C ALA A 167 -15.44 -8.35 0.59
N HIS A 168 -14.11 -8.21 0.53
CA HIS A 168 -13.18 -9.24 1.01
C HIS A 168 -13.26 -9.44 2.52
N LEU A 169 -13.39 -8.37 3.32
CA LEU A 169 -13.53 -8.49 4.78
C LEU A 169 -14.78 -9.27 5.16
N ARG A 170 -15.90 -9.09 4.43
CA ARG A 170 -17.15 -9.83 4.67
C ARG A 170 -17.06 -11.30 4.28
N LEU A 171 -16.42 -11.62 3.14
CA LEU A 171 -16.22 -13.01 2.73
C LEU A 171 -15.41 -13.83 3.75
N LEU A 172 -14.51 -13.18 4.51
CA LEU A 172 -13.73 -13.82 5.56
C LEU A 172 -14.51 -14.04 6.87
N GLN A 173 -15.74 -13.54 6.98
CA GLN A 173 -16.59 -13.66 8.16
C GLN A 173 -17.62 -14.79 8.06
N ASP A 174 -17.90 -15.33 6.86
CA ASP A 174 -18.75 -16.51 6.67
C ASP A 174 -17.90 -17.78 6.73
N PRO A 175 -17.90 -18.53 7.86
CA PRO A 175 -17.35 -19.88 7.84
C PRO A 175 -18.35 -20.76 7.11
N SER A 176 -17.95 -21.34 5.98
CA SER A 176 -18.67 -22.49 5.41
C SER A 176 -18.72 -23.63 6.42
#